data_AF-A0A9D5GIG3-F1
#
_entry.id   AF-A0A9D5GIG3-F1
#
_cell.length_a   1.000
_cell.length_b   1.000
_cell.length_c   1.000
_cell.angle_alpha   90.00
_cell.angle_beta   90.00
_cell.angle_gamma   90.00
#
_symmetry.space_group_name_H-M   'P 1'
#
loop_
_entity.id
_entity.type
_entity.pdbx_description
1 polymer ?
#
loop_
_entity_poly.entity_id
_entity_poly.type
_entity_poly.pdbx_seq_one_letter_code
_entity_poly.pdbx_strand_id
1 'polypeptide(L)'
;MVTWALPCATSCARAVLRRYSTTGFRPRRLRLLFGDIASAAGKSAGSKRLALCRRILAACTRAVEAKYVIKIVTGDLRIGLGEGLVVDAIATAFAARAPDVRRAAMACADIGSVALAARSGTLEGLKIAYGSPVGFMLASPVQFGSTYRELVGADWIVEYKFDGIRAQVHKSGSHMRIFSRTLNASRARIRKSSSRWRRSREVSSSTES
;
A
#
# COMPACT_ATOMS: atom_id res chain seq x y z
N MET A 1 27.13 -36.88 -8.68
CA MET A 1 26.81 -35.59 -8.01
C MET A 1 26.95 -34.48 -9.03
N VAL A 2 25.84 -34.03 -9.64
CA VAL A 2 25.88 -32.92 -10.62
C VAL A 2 25.51 -31.64 -9.87
N THR A 3 26.53 -30.86 -9.51
CA THR A 3 26.37 -29.53 -8.93
C THR A 3 26.00 -28.55 -10.04
N TRP A 4 24.76 -28.06 -10.04
CA TRP A 4 24.33 -26.94 -10.86
C TRP A 4 24.94 -25.63 -10.33
N ALA A 5 26.03 -25.18 -10.95
CA ALA A 5 26.53 -23.83 -10.78
C ALA A 5 25.69 -22.89 -11.65
N LEU A 6 24.77 -22.13 -11.04
CA LEU A 6 24.09 -21.01 -11.69
C LEU A 6 25.05 -19.81 -11.77
N PRO A 7 25.46 -19.34 -12.96
CA PRO A 7 26.29 -18.16 -13.10
C PRO A 7 25.44 -16.90 -12.83
N CYS A 8 25.51 -16.44 -11.57
CA CYS A 8 25.69 -15.06 -11.16
C CYS A 8 25.19 -13.98 -12.16
N ALA A 9 23.91 -13.59 -12.06
CA ALA A 9 23.32 -12.43 -12.74
C ALA A 9 24.12 -11.11 -12.54
N THR A 10 25.01 -11.09 -11.55
CA THR A 10 25.93 -9.98 -11.25
C THR A 10 27.03 -9.78 -12.30
N SER A 11 27.42 -10.84 -13.03
CA SER A 11 28.47 -10.78 -14.06
C SER A 11 28.00 -10.03 -15.32
N CYS A 12 26.80 -10.35 -15.82
CA CYS A 12 26.24 -9.69 -17.00
C CYS A 12 25.96 -8.20 -16.77
N ALA A 13 25.49 -7.81 -15.57
CA ALA A 13 25.29 -6.41 -15.24
C ALA A 13 26.62 -5.64 -15.27
N ARG A 14 27.71 -6.21 -14.73
CA ARG A 14 29.01 -5.54 -14.64
C ARG A 14 29.67 -5.30 -16.01
N ALA A 15 29.46 -6.19 -16.98
CA ALA A 15 30.01 -6.04 -18.34
C ALA A 15 29.31 -4.94 -19.15
N VAL A 16 28.00 -4.73 -18.96
CA VAL A 16 27.21 -3.72 -19.68
C VAL A 16 27.46 -2.30 -19.15
N LEU A 17 27.78 -2.15 -17.87
CA LEU A 17 27.86 -0.85 -17.19
C LEU A 17 29.17 -0.07 -17.46
N ARG A 18 30.17 -0.66 -18.13
CA ARG A 18 31.47 0.01 -18.38
C ARG A 18 31.44 1.11 -19.45
N ARG A 19 30.31 1.32 -20.15
CA ARG A 19 30.25 2.19 -21.35
C ARG A 19 29.37 3.46 -21.23
N TYR A 20 28.74 3.75 -20.09
CA TYR A 20 27.73 4.84 -20.03
C TYR A 20 28.01 5.90 -18.94
N SER A 21 27.68 7.15 -19.31
CA SER A 21 28.13 8.46 -18.80
C SER A 21 27.95 8.80 -17.30
N THR A 22 28.72 9.80 -16.87
CA THR A 22 28.90 10.35 -15.50
C THR A 22 27.74 11.16 -14.89
N THR A 23 26.54 11.20 -15.47
CA THR A 23 25.39 11.84 -14.80
C THR A 23 24.66 10.83 -13.90
N GLY A 24 24.93 10.89 -12.60
CA GLY A 24 24.37 9.99 -11.60
C GLY A 24 22.83 9.90 -11.60
N PHE A 25 22.33 8.74 -11.23
CA PHE A 25 20.91 8.40 -11.30
C PHE A 25 20.13 9.06 -10.15
N ARG A 26 19.17 9.95 -10.47
CA ARG A 26 18.35 10.64 -9.45
C ARG A 26 17.05 9.87 -9.14
N PRO A 27 16.63 9.72 -7.87
CA PRO A 27 15.40 9.03 -7.50
C PRO A 27 14.13 9.55 -8.21
N ARG A 28 14.04 10.88 -8.43
CA ARG A 28 12.91 11.49 -9.16
C ARG A 28 12.81 10.97 -10.60
N ARG A 29 13.94 10.83 -11.30
CA ARG A 29 13.97 10.33 -12.68
C ARG A 29 13.57 8.85 -12.72
N LEU A 30 14.02 8.06 -11.75
CA LEU A 30 13.63 6.66 -11.61
C LEU A 30 12.12 6.50 -11.40
N ARG A 31 11.52 7.31 -10.52
CA ARG A 31 10.07 7.29 -10.26
C ARG A 31 9.26 7.54 -11.53
N LEU A 32 9.67 8.50 -12.36
CA LEU A 32 8.99 8.79 -13.63
C LEU A 32 9.08 7.60 -14.60
N LEU A 33 10.27 7.02 -14.75
CA LEU A 33 10.49 5.87 -15.63
C LEU A 33 9.71 4.62 -15.19
N PHE A 34 9.58 4.38 -13.88
CA PHE A 34 8.70 3.33 -13.36
C PHE A 34 7.23 3.64 -13.60
N GLY A 35 6.81 4.90 -13.52
CA GLY A 35 5.48 5.34 -13.92
C GLY A 35 5.17 5.03 -15.38
N ASP A 36 6.14 5.27 -16.28
CA ASP A 36 6.00 4.95 -17.71
C ASP A 36 5.88 3.43 -17.94
N ILE A 37 6.65 2.62 -17.21
CA ILE A 37 6.57 1.15 -17.25
C ILE A 37 5.20 0.66 -16.79
N ALA A 38 4.68 1.22 -15.69
CA ALA A 38 3.38 0.87 -15.14
C ALA A 38 2.22 1.29 -16.05
N SER A 39 2.37 2.42 -16.74
CA SER A 39 1.34 2.96 -17.64
C SER A 39 1.34 2.30 -19.02
N ALA A 40 2.40 1.56 -19.39
CA ALA A 40 2.46 0.84 -20.66
C ALA A 40 1.39 -0.26 -20.72
N ALA A 41 0.42 -0.10 -21.63
CA ALA A 41 -0.69 -1.01 -21.87
C ALA A 41 -0.90 -1.27 -23.38
N GLY A 42 -1.63 -2.34 -23.72
CA GLY A 42 -1.94 -2.72 -25.10
C GLY A 42 -0.96 -3.68 -25.77
N LYS A 43 -1.15 -3.92 -27.07
CA LYS A 43 -0.43 -4.95 -27.86
C LYS A 43 1.10 -4.77 -27.89
N SER A 44 1.61 -3.54 -27.80
CA SER A 44 3.06 -3.24 -27.79
C SER A 44 3.63 -2.99 -26.40
N ALA A 45 2.86 -3.25 -25.33
CA ALA A 45 3.30 -2.98 -23.96
C ALA A 45 4.57 -3.75 -23.58
N GLY A 46 4.70 -5.02 -23.99
CA GLY A 46 5.87 -5.84 -23.70
C GLY A 46 7.17 -5.22 -24.22
N SER A 47 7.21 -4.87 -25.51
CA SER A 47 8.37 -4.24 -26.14
C SER A 47 8.70 -2.87 -25.53
N LYS A 48 7.67 -2.06 -25.20
CA LYS A 48 7.86 -0.76 -24.54
C LYS A 48 8.47 -0.92 -23.14
N ARG A 49 7.94 -1.82 -22.32
CA ARG A 49 8.48 -2.11 -20.98
C ARG A 49 9.93 -2.61 -21.07
N LEU A 50 10.23 -3.51 -22.01
CA LEU A 50 11.59 -4.01 -22.22
C LEU A 50 12.56 -2.89 -22.63
N ALA A 51 12.16 -2.01 -23.56
CA ALA A 51 12.97 -0.87 -23.97
C ALA A 51 13.24 0.10 -22.80
N LEU A 52 12.22 0.37 -21.97
CA LEU A 52 12.36 1.20 -20.77
C LEU A 52 13.29 0.57 -19.74
N CYS A 53 13.15 -0.72 -19.46
CA CYS A 53 14.05 -1.45 -18.56
C CYS A 53 15.50 -1.41 -19.05
N ARG A 54 15.73 -1.64 -20.36
CA ARG A 54 17.07 -1.51 -20.97
C ARG A 54 17.64 -0.10 -20.78
N ARG A 55 16.80 0.93 -20.97
CA ARG A 55 17.21 2.34 -20.80
C ARG A 55 17.57 2.66 -19.35
N ILE A 56 16.81 2.15 -18.37
CA ILE A 56 17.11 2.31 -16.94
C ILE A 56 18.44 1.64 -16.59
N LEU A 57 18.64 0.39 -17.02
CA LEU A 57 19.86 -0.37 -16.72
C LEU A 57 21.09 0.21 -17.40
N ALA A 58 20.96 0.71 -18.63
CA ALA A 58 22.05 1.41 -19.33
C ALA A 58 22.41 2.75 -18.67
N ALA A 59 21.46 3.39 -17.97
CA ALA A 59 21.68 4.63 -17.24
C ALA A 59 22.26 4.41 -15.82
N CYS A 60 22.30 3.17 -15.33
CA CYS A 60 22.99 2.86 -14.09
C CYS A 60 24.49 3.01 -14.30
N THR A 61 25.17 3.67 -13.38
CA THR A 61 26.63 3.88 -13.45
C THR A 61 27.38 2.90 -12.55
N ARG A 62 26.73 2.47 -11.46
CA ARG A 62 27.30 1.54 -10.48
C ARG A 62 26.55 0.21 -10.50
N ALA A 63 27.29 -0.88 -10.33
CA ALA A 63 26.69 -2.23 -10.22
C ALA A 63 25.67 -2.33 -9.08
N VAL A 64 25.85 -1.56 -8.00
CA VAL A 64 24.94 -1.51 -6.86
C VAL A 64 23.59 -0.88 -7.26
N GLU A 65 23.59 0.18 -8.07
CA GLU A 65 22.37 0.81 -8.57
C GLU A 65 21.55 -0.19 -9.40
N ALA A 66 22.20 -0.85 -10.36
CA ALA A 66 21.55 -1.86 -11.20
C ALA A 66 20.97 -3.00 -10.37
N LYS A 67 21.70 -3.48 -9.35
CA LYS A 67 21.22 -4.53 -8.43
C LYS A 67 19.91 -4.12 -7.73
N TYR A 68 19.85 -2.92 -7.16
CA TYR A 68 18.65 -2.47 -6.45
C TYR A 68 17.50 -2.12 -7.39
N VAL A 69 17.77 -1.55 -8.56
CA VAL A 69 16.75 -1.35 -9.59
C VAL A 69 16.09 -2.68 -9.98
N ILE A 70 16.89 -3.71 -10.25
CA ILE A 70 16.37 -5.05 -10.58
C ILE A 70 15.51 -5.58 -9.43
N LYS A 71 16.00 -5.51 -8.19
CA LYS A 71 15.26 -5.94 -7.01
C LYS A 71 13.93 -5.20 -6.82
N ILE A 72 13.88 -3.90 -7.09
CA ILE A 72 12.64 -3.10 -7.02
C ILE A 72 11.66 -3.57 -8.10
N VAL A 73 12.13 -3.77 -9.34
CA VAL A 73 11.28 -4.21 -10.45
C VAL A 73 10.75 -5.63 -10.25
N THR A 74 11.57 -6.54 -9.70
CA THR A 74 11.16 -7.92 -9.42
C THR A 74 10.36 -8.05 -8.12
N GLY A 75 10.34 -7.03 -7.27
CA GLY A 75 9.72 -7.07 -5.94
C GLY A 75 10.51 -7.86 -4.88
N ASP A 76 11.75 -8.29 -5.18
CA ASP A 76 12.56 -9.16 -4.31
C ASP A 76 13.68 -8.39 -3.60
N LEU A 77 13.33 -7.37 -2.79
CA LEU A 77 14.33 -6.64 -2.01
C LEU A 77 14.88 -7.46 -0.84
N ARG A 78 13.99 -8.12 -0.08
CA ARG A 78 14.26 -8.87 1.18
C ARG A 78 15.09 -8.09 2.20
N ILE A 79 14.75 -6.82 2.42
CA ILE A 79 15.45 -5.95 3.37
C ILE A 79 14.86 -5.98 4.79
N GLY A 80 13.81 -6.77 5.03
CA GLY A 80 13.14 -6.82 6.34
C GLY A 80 12.41 -5.53 6.73
N LEU A 81 12.21 -4.61 5.79
CA LEU A 81 11.55 -3.33 6.04
C LEU A 81 10.03 -3.50 6.00
N GLY A 82 9.38 -3.28 7.15
CA GLY A 82 7.93 -3.16 7.27
C GLY A 82 7.46 -1.71 7.30
N GLU A 83 6.18 -1.49 7.01
CA GLU A 83 5.57 -0.15 7.02
C GLU A 83 5.69 0.54 8.39
N GLY A 84 5.51 -0.20 9.49
CA GLY A 84 5.67 0.33 10.84
C GLY A 84 7.08 0.89 11.12
N LEU A 85 8.13 0.24 10.60
CA LEU A 85 9.51 0.73 10.74
C LEU A 85 9.73 2.04 9.98
N VAL A 86 9.06 2.23 8.84
CA VAL A 86 9.12 3.48 8.07
C VAL A 86 8.46 4.61 8.85
N VAL A 87 7.32 4.34 9.49
CA VAL A 87 6.61 5.33 10.32
C VAL A 87 7.48 5.77 11.51
N ASP A 88 8.12 4.82 12.19
CA ASP A 88 9.00 5.13 13.32
C ASP A 88 10.28 5.88 12.86
N ALA A 89 10.81 5.53 11.69
CA ALA A 89 11.92 6.25 11.09
C ALA A 89 11.55 7.70 10.73
N ILE A 90 10.34 7.95 10.22
CA ILE A 90 9.84 9.32 9.95
C ILE A 90 9.73 10.11 11.24
N ALA A 91 9.16 9.52 12.29
CA ALA A 91 9.05 10.16 13.61
C ALA A 91 10.42 10.57 14.14
N THR A 92 11.41 9.67 14.01
CA THR A 92 12.79 9.91 14.45
C THR A 92 13.48 10.98 13.58
N ALA A 93 13.35 10.90 12.25
CA ALA A 93 14.02 11.79 11.31
C ALA A 93 13.57 13.25 11.41
N PHE A 94 12.32 13.49 11.79
CA PHE A 94 11.75 14.84 11.92
C PHE A 94 11.43 15.24 13.36
N ALA A 95 11.94 14.51 14.36
CA ALA A 95 11.68 14.74 15.78
C ALA A 95 10.18 14.88 16.13
N ALA A 96 9.32 14.14 15.42
CA ALA A 96 7.88 14.14 15.64
C ALA A 96 7.47 13.02 16.61
N ARG A 97 6.37 13.21 17.31
CA ARG A 97 5.82 12.18 18.20
C ARG A 97 5.31 10.99 17.39
N ALA A 98 5.83 9.79 17.68
CA ALA A 98 5.46 8.57 16.97
C ALA A 98 3.93 8.28 16.92
N PRO A 99 3.13 8.52 17.99
CA PRO A 99 1.69 8.36 17.94
C PRO A 99 1.01 9.28 16.91
N ASP A 100 1.52 10.50 16.72
CA ASP A 100 0.94 11.47 15.79
C ASP A 100 1.23 11.09 14.34
N VAL A 101 2.45 10.61 14.05
CA VAL A 101 2.83 10.10 12.73
C VAL A 101 2.04 8.82 12.40
N ARG A 102 1.86 7.92 13.37
CA ARG A 102 1.03 6.70 13.20
C ARG A 102 -0.43 7.06 12.92
N ARG A 103 -0.99 8.03 13.64
CA ARG A 103 -2.36 8.54 13.39
C ARG A 103 -2.49 9.10 11.98
N ALA A 104 -1.53 9.93 11.56
CA ALA A 104 -1.50 10.52 10.22
C ALA A 104 -1.39 9.44 9.12
N ALA A 105 -0.55 8.42 9.32
CA ALA A 105 -0.43 7.29 8.40
C ALA A 105 -1.71 6.44 8.32
N MET A 106 -2.46 6.31 9.42
CA MET A 106 -3.76 5.65 9.38
C MET A 106 -4.82 6.50 8.66
N ALA A 107 -4.78 7.83 8.82
CA ALA A 107 -5.74 8.75 8.19
C ALA A 107 -5.46 8.96 6.69
N CYS A 108 -4.18 8.90 6.30
CA CYS A 108 -3.70 9.13 4.95
C CYS A 108 -2.84 7.93 4.53
N ALA A 109 -3.39 7.06 3.68
CA ALA A 109 -2.69 5.89 3.14
C ALA A 109 -1.57 6.22 2.12
N ASP A 110 -0.92 7.38 2.27
CA ASP A 110 0.28 7.77 1.55
C ASP A 110 1.37 8.21 2.52
N ILE A 111 2.33 7.30 2.75
CA ILE A 111 3.47 7.54 3.63
C ILE A 111 4.36 8.71 3.15
N GLY A 112 4.37 9.02 1.85
CA GLY A 112 5.11 10.16 1.31
C GLY A 112 4.51 11.49 1.77
N SER A 113 3.19 11.62 1.73
CA SER A 113 2.47 12.78 2.26
C SER A 113 2.65 12.92 3.77
N VAL A 114 2.66 11.81 4.52
CA VAL A 114 2.95 11.80 5.96
C VAL A 114 4.36 12.29 6.25
N ALA A 115 5.37 11.83 5.50
CA ALA A 115 6.75 12.28 5.66
C ALA A 115 6.91 13.79 5.38
N LEU A 116 6.21 14.31 4.37
CA LEU A 116 6.20 15.74 4.07
C LEU A 116 5.52 16.54 5.20
N ALA A 117 4.38 16.08 5.69
CA ALA A 117 3.67 16.72 6.79
C ALA A 117 4.46 16.68 8.11
N ALA A 118 5.16 15.57 8.38
CA ALA A 118 6.06 15.47 9.53
C ALA A 118 7.20 16.50 9.43
N ARG A 119 7.81 16.63 8.24
CA ARG A 119 8.86 17.63 7.99
C ARG A 119 8.37 19.06 8.16
N SER A 120 7.14 19.38 7.76
CA SER A 120 6.57 20.72 7.89
C SER A 120 5.88 20.98 9.23
N GLY A 121 5.81 19.99 10.13
CA GLY A 121 5.10 20.12 11.41
C GLY A 121 3.58 20.20 11.28
N THR A 122 3.00 19.76 10.16
CA THR A 122 1.55 19.92 9.84
C THR A 122 0.80 18.58 9.89
N LEU A 123 1.20 17.65 10.77
CA LEU A 123 0.59 16.33 10.88
C LEU A 123 -0.91 16.37 11.20
N GLU A 124 -1.36 17.35 11.97
CA GLU A 124 -2.77 17.55 12.33
C GLU A 124 -3.67 17.92 11.13
N GLY A 125 -3.06 18.45 10.06
CA GLY A 125 -3.75 18.76 8.82
C GLY A 125 -4.13 17.51 8.01
N LEU A 126 -3.51 16.36 8.29
CA LEU A 126 -3.80 15.11 7.60
C LEU A 126 -5.07 14.47 8.17
N LYS A 127 -6.19 14.73 7.50
CA LYS A 127 -7.51 14.18 7.82
C LYS A 127 -7.93 13.14 6.79
N ILE A 128 -8.93 12.34 7.17
CA ILE A 128 -9.58 11.38 6.28
C ILE A 128 -10.15 12.14 5.07
N ALA A 129 -9.75 11.72 3.88
CA ALA A 129 -10.17 12.33 2.62
C ALA A 129 -10.87 11.32 1.71
N TYR A 130 -11.79 11.80 0.87
CA TYR A 130 -12.47 10.94 -0.09
C TYR A 130 -11.46 10.26 -1.03
N GLY A 131 -11.62 8.95 -1.23
CA GLY A 131 -10.77 8.16 -2.12
C GLY A 131 -9.38 7.84 -1.59
N SER A 132 -9.03 8.27 -0.38
CA SER A 132 -7.88 7.79 0.38
C SER A 132 -8.38 6.80 1.43
N PRO A 133 -7.96 5.53 1.40
CA PRO A 133 -8.40 4.55 2.39
C PRO A 133 -7.86 4.90 3.78
N VAL A 134 -8.59 4.48 4.81
CA VAL A 134 -8.18 4.63 6.22
C VAL A 134 -7.74 3.28 6.76
N GLY A 135 -6.69 3.27 7.58
CA GLY A 135 -6.24 2.08 8.30
C GLY A 135 -7.40 1.42 9.05
N PHE A 136 -7.55 0.11 8.88
CA PHE A 136 -8.60 -0.63 9.56
C PHE A 136 -8.33 -0.72 11.07
N MET A 137 -9.32 -0.36 11.88
CA MET A 137 -9.27 -0.64 13.32
C MET A 137 -9.23 -2.16 13.55
N LEU A 138 -8.23 -2.64 14.28
CA LEU A 138 -8.09 -4.06 14.60
C LEU A 138 -8.70 -4.33 15.98
N ALA A 139 -9.23 -5.54 16.16
CA ALA A 139 -9.73 -6.02 17.44
C ALA A 139 -8.72 -7.01 18.03
N SER A 140 -8.47 -6.89 19.33
CA SER A 140 -7.70 -7.88 20.08
C SER A 140 -8.61 -9.05 20.45
N PRO A 141 -8.19 -10.31 20.25
CA PRO A 141 -8.95 -11.44 20.74
C PRO A 141 -8.97 -11.42 22.27
N VAL A 142 -10.14 -11.63 22.85
CA VAL A 142 -10.32 -11.78 24.30
C VAL A 142 -10.69 -13.22 24.59
N GLN A 143 -10.04 -13.83 25.58
CA GLN A 143 -10.41 -15.18 26.01
C GLN A 143 -11.67 -15.14 26.87
N PHE A 144 -12.55 -16.11 26.65
CA PHE A 144 -13.75 -16.27 27.45
C PHE A 144 -13.36 -16.69 28.88
N GLY A 145 -13.87 -16.00 29.90
CA GLY A 145 -13.52 -16.25 31.30
C GLY A 145 -13.17 -14.98 32.07
N SER A 146 -12.07 -15.00 32.83
CA SER A 146 -11.69 -13.93 33.76
C SER A 146 -11.49 -12.56 33.10
N THR A 147 -11.03 -12.52 31.84
CA THR A 147 -10.78 -11.27 31.10
C THR A 147 -12.05 -10.47 30.82
N TYR A 148 -13.23 -11.12 30.80
CA TYR A 148 -14.50 -10.41 30.70
C TYR A 148 -14.77 -9.51 31.91
N ARG A 149 -14.16 -9.77 33.08
CA ARG A 149 -14.36 -8.93 34.27
C ARG A 149 -13.80 -7.52 34.12
N GLU A 150 -12.74 -7.36 33.34
CA GLU A 150 -12.17 -6.04 33.01
C GLU A 150 -13.07 -5.24 32.05
N LEU A 151 -14.01 -5.93 31.41
CA LEU A 151 -15.01 -5.37 30.50
C LEU A 151 -16.32 -5.03 31.23
N VAL A 152 -16.47 -5.41 32.50
CA VAL A 152 -17.67 -5.13 33.30
C VAL A 152 -17.70 -3.65 33.69
N GLY A 153 -18.82 -2.98 33.44
CA GLY A 153 -19.05 -1.57 33.82
C GLY A 153 -19.04 -0.57 32.66
N ALA A 154 -18.73 -1.01 31.43
CA ALA A 154 -18.95 -0.24 30.21
C ALA A 154 -20.27 -0.64 29.53
N ASP A 155 -20.88 0.27 28.77
CA ASP A 155 -21.96 -0.06 27.85
C ASP A 155 -21.39 -0.75 26.61
N TRP A 156 -22.00 -1.88 26.21
CA TRP A 156 -21.51 -2.71 25.11
C TRP A 156 -22.44 -2.65 23.91
N ILE A 157 -21.85 -2.46 22.72
CA ILE A 157 -22.49 -2.77 21.45
C ILE A 157 -21.89 -4.06 20.93
N VAL A 158 -22.73 -5.07 20.74
CA VAL A 158 -22.31 -6.39 20.27
C VAL A 158 -22.81 -6.61 18.85
N GLU A 159 -21.90 -6.95 17.95
CA GLU A 159 -22.20 -7.25 16.55
C GLU A 159 -21.76 -8.67 16.19
N TYR A 160 -22.45 -9.29 15.23
CA TYR A 160 -22.03 -10.57 14.69
C TYR A 160 -20.69 -10.45 13.96
N LYS A 161 -19.74 -11.32 14.29
CA LYS A 161 -18.49 -11.46 13.55
C LYS A 161 -18.73 -12.24 12.25
N PHE A 162 -18.95 -11.51 11.17
CA PHE A 162 -19.11 -12.10 9.84
C PHE A 162 -17.81 -12.76 9.35
N ASP A 163 -17.93 -13.93 8.72
CA ASP A 163 -16.84 -14.58 8.01
C ASP A 163 -16.85 -14.16 6.55
N GLY A 164 -16.00 -13.21 6.19
CA GLY A 164 -15.99 -12.61 4.86
C GLY A 164 -14.88 -11.60 4.66
N ILE A 165 -14.98 -10.86 3.56
CA ILE A 165 -13.98 -9.84 3.21
C ILE A 165 -14.34 -8.53 3.90
N ARG A 166 -13.41 -8.02 4.71
CA ARG A 166 -13.49 -6.66 5.23
C ARG A 166 -13.30 -5.67 4.08
N ALA A 167 -14.24 -4.75 3.93
CA ALA A 167 -14.23 -3.74 2.88
C ALA A 167 -14.52 -2.35 3.46
N GLN A 168 -13.86 -1.34 2.92
CA GLN A 168 -14.13 0.07 3.19
C GLN A 168 -14.73 0.71 1.94
N VAL A 169 -15.89 1.34 2.07
CA VAL A 169 -16.62 1.96 0.97
C VAL A 169 -16.57 3.47 1.11
N HIS A 170 -15.98 4.15 0.13
CA HIS A 170 -15.97 5.60 0.03
C HIS A 170 -16.97 6.04 -1.03
N LYS A 171 -17.99 6.82 -0.64
CA LYS A 171 -19.02 7.35 -1.54
C LYS A 171 -19.02 8.88 -1.50
N SER A 172 -18.99 9.52 -2.66
CA SER A 172 -19.18 10.96 -2.84
C SER A 172 -20.08 11.19 -4.05
N GLY A 173 -21.33 11.61 -3.81
CA GLY A 173 -22.37 11.69 -4.84
C GLY A 173 -22.56 10.36 -5.57
N SER A 174 -22.32 10.36 -6.88
CA SER A 174 -22.37 9.20 -7.77
C SER A 174 -21.08 8.36 -7.81
N HIS A 175 -19.98 8.86 -7.21
CA HIS A 175 -18.69 8.20 -7.24
C HIS A 175 -18.51 7.27 -6.03
N MET A 176 -18.23 6.00 -6.29
CA MET A 176 -17.98 4.99 -5.26
C MET A 176 -16.64 4.29 -5.48
N ARG A 177 -15.88 4.10 -4.41
CA ARG A 177 -14.65 3.30 -4.38
C ARG A 177 -14.71 2.30 -3.24
N ILE A 178 -14.16 1.10 -3.46
CA ILE A 178 -14.12 0.03 -2.48
C ILE A 178 -12.67 -0.40 -2.28
N PHE A 179 -12.24 -0.40 -1.03
CA PHE A 179 -10.93 -0.84 -0.61
C PHE A 179 -11.06 -2.15 0.18
N SER A 180 -10.22 -3.13 -0.15
CA SER A 180 -10.13 -4.38 0.61
C SER A 180 -9.20 -4.22 1.81
N ARG A 181 -8.98 -5.30 2.57
CA ARG A 181 -8.06 -5.34 3.72
C ARG A 181 -6.65 -4.82 3.41
N THR A 182 -6.14 -5.03 2.20
CA THR A 182 -4.81 -4.55 1.77
C THR A 182 -4.81 -3.10 1.29
N LEU A 183 -5.94 -2.38 1.46
CA LEU A 183 -6.15 -0.99 1.06
C LEU A 183 -5.95 -0.72 -0.44
N ASN A 184 -5.88 -1.79 -1.24
CA ASN A 184 -5.85 -1.69 -2.69
C ASN A 184 -7.22 -1.25 -3.21
N ALA A 185 -7.24 -0.19 -4.01
CA ALA A 185 -8.44 0.28 -4.67
C ALA A 185 -8.88 -0.76 -5.69
N SER A 186 -9.97 -1.48 -5.39
CA SER A 186 -10.66 -2.24 -6.41
C SER A 186 -11.65 -1.30 -7.10
N ARG A 187 -11.53 -1.13 -8.42
CA ARG A 187 -12.68 -0.72 -9.24
C ARG A 187 -13.64 -1.90 -9.31
N ALA A 188 -14.17 -2.31 -8.16
CA ALA A 188 -15.23 -3.27 -8.12
C ALA A 188 -16.43 -2.62 -8.81
N ARG A 189 -16.67 -3.03 -10.05
CA ARG A 189 -17.94 -2.80 -10.73
C ARG A 189 -18.92 -3.71 -9.99
N ILE A 190 -19.52 -3.24 -8.89
CA ILE A 190 -20.59 -3.98 -8.23
C ILE A 190 -21.69 -4.11 -9.28
N ARG A 191 -21.78 -5.29 -9.91
CA ARG A 191 -22.92 -5.65 -10.75
C ARG A 191 -24.10 -5.63 -9.79
N LYS A 192 -25.00 -4.67 -9.94
CA LYS A 192 -26.18 -4.48 -9.09
C LYS A 192 -26.85 -5.85 -8.89
N SER A 193 -26.69 -6.48 -7.72
CA SER A 193 -27.66 -7.47 -7.25
C SER A 193 -28.80 -6.68 -6.58
N SER A 194 -29.46 -5.83 -7.37
CA SER A 194 -30.44 -4.83 -6.91
C SER A 194 -31.73 -5.43 -6.36
N SER A 195 -31.93 -6.75 -6.44
CA SER A 195 -33.16 -7.41 -6.01
C SER A 195 -33.10 -8.00 -4.59
N ARG A 196 -31.92 -8.12 -3.96
CA ARG A 196 -31.78 -8.78 -2.64
C ARG A 196 -31.70 -7.81 -1.46
N TRP A 197 -31.13 -6.61 -1.66
CA TRP A 197 -30.98 -5.61 -0.59
C TRP A 197 -32.23 -4.77 -0.31
N ARG A 198 -33.22 -4.72 -1.22
CA ARG A 198 -34.47 -3.97 -0.99
C ARG A 198 -35.42 -4.68 -0.01
N ARG A 199 -35.40 -6.01 0.06
CA ARG A 199 -36.37 -6.79 0.86
C ARG A 199 -36.17 -6.68 2.37
N SER A 200 -34.99 -6.31 2.85
CA SER A 200 -34.73 -6.20 4.30
C SER A 200 -35.27 -4.93 4.94
N ARG A 201 -35.83 -3.96 4.17
CA ARG A 201 -36.53 -2.79 4.74
C ARG A 201 -38.02 -2.99 4.92
N GLU A 202 -38.62 -4.01 4.31
CA GLU A 202 -40.07 -4.25 4.38
C GLU A 202 -40.49 -5.21 5.51
N VAL A 203 -39.53 -5.90 6.14
CA VAL A 203 -39.86 -6.87 7.22
C VAL A 203 -39.85 -6.23 8.61
N SER A 204 -39.27 -5.04 8.77
CA SER A 204 -39.19 -4.35 10.07
C SER A 204 -40.35 -3.38 10.34
N SER A 205 -41.38 -3.32 9.49
CA SER A 205 -42.56 -2.44 9.67
C SER A 205 -43.86 -3.21 9.96
N SER A 206 -43.79 -4.51 10.23
CA SER A 206 -44.96 -5.37 10.40
C SER A 206 -44.82 -6.23 11.66
N THR A 207 -44.66 -5.62 12.83
CA THR A 207 -44.83 -6.27 14.15
C THR A 207 -44.91 -5.22 15.26
N GLU A 208 -45.86 -4.30 15.14
CA GLU A 208 -46.41 -3.55 16.29
C GLU A 208 -47.93 -3.46 16.07
N SER A 209 -48.66 -4.44 16.61
CA SER A 209 -50.08 -4.43 16.98
C SER A 209 -50.34 -5.64 17.86
#